data_AF-A0A502C3X2-F1
#
_entry.id   AF-A0A502C3X2-F1
#
_cell.length_a   1.000
_cell.length_b   1.000
_cell.length_c   1.000
_cell.angle_alpha   90.00
_cell.angle_beta   90.00
_cell.angle_gamma   90.00
#
_symmetry.space_group_name_H-M   'P 1'
#
loop_
_entity.id
_entity.type
_entity.pdbx_description
1 polymer ?
#
loop_
_entity_poly.entity_id
_entity_poly.type
_entity_poly.pdbx_seq_one_letter_code
_entity_poly.pdbx_strand_id
1 'polypeptide(L)'
;MWMGGTPPLGYRPDGRSLAIVEDHAAVIRDIFARYLDLGNVRLLGQALARERIRVPLRTMTSSGRAFGGVAFTRGQLYAILKRPAYIGEIHHRGNVHAALHPPIIDPDTWDRVQTMLKSNTVGARRGSRAASPSLLAGKVVDAAGQPLVAVHATKGTTRYRYYVSRSLQTGESTTGMRIPARELEVAVTTRLTALFADPLALIGSCWLDVPANQVSAMMARCQEIRLGPSPPHQLTVQALVERVHIDHDHIEITCPVAAIAELLQVARDSDGPATIAIRSAVTLSRSGSAMRLVHSDGAAVAAIPNPALVRLLLRARRWWKILRAGDVDIKTLARQEGVNPAYITRVMRLAFLAPPVVDAIITGRASVAVDVAALTATGAISPRWGDQVAKMLPGRSPERDIR
;
A
#
# COMPACT_ATOMS: atom_id res chain seq x y z
N MET A 1 -14.37 -44.67 5.73
CA MET A 1 -13.91 -45.73 4.80
C MET A 1 -13.29 -45.06 3.58
N TRP A 2 -12.13 -45.53 3.10
CA TRP A 2 -11.46 -44.99 1.91
C TRP A 2 -12.15 -45.51 0.64
N MET A 3 -12.60 -44.60 -0.23
CA MET A 3 -13.44 -44.91 -1.40
C MET A 3 -12.69 -44.77 -2.74
N GLY A 4 -11.35 -44.73 -2.72
CA GLY A 4 -10.50 -44.63 -3.91
C GLY A 4 -10.01 -43.20 -4.22
N GLY A 5 -9.14 -43.10 -5.25
CA GLY A 5 -8.45 -41.87 -5.65
C GLY A 5 -6.98 -41.82 -5.24
N THR A 6 -6.35 -40.64 -5.34
CA THR A 6 -4.96 -40.46 -4.90
C THR A 6 -4.91 -40.24 -3.39
N PRO A 7 -4.25 -41.11 -2.61
CA PRO A 7 -4.19 -40.97 -1.16
C PRO A 7 -3.46 -39.67 -0.77
N PRO A 8 -3.81 -39.05 0.38
CA PRO A 8 -3.02 -37.96 0.92
C PRO A 8 -1.53 -38.34 1.01
N LEU A 9 -0.64 -37.35 0.91
CA LEU A 9 0.78 -37.56 1.18
C LEU A 9 0.92 -38.06 2.63
N GLY A 10 1.87 -38.94 2.93
CA GLY A 10 1.93 -39.61 4.25
C GLY A 10 1.18 -40.93 4.33
N TYR A 11 0.28 -41.22 3.38
CA TYR A 11 -0.52 -42.44 3.37
C TYR A 11 -0.40 -43.23 2.06
N ARG A 12 -0.63 -44.54 2.17
CA ARG A 12 -0.86 -45.48 1.06
C ARG A 12 -2.20 -46.20 1.24
N PRO A 13 -2.86 -46.66 0.16
CA PRO A 13 -4.07 -47.46 0.28
C PRO A 13 -3.77 -48.77 1.02
N ASP A 14 -4.68 -49.16 1.92
CA ASP A 14 -4.64 -50.43 2.63
C ASP A 14 -6.07 -51.01 2.68
N GLY A 15 -6.46 -51.66 1.60
CA GLY A 15 -7.83 -52.11 1.37
C GLY A 15 -8.84 -50.96 1.41
N ARG A 16 -9.75 -50.99 2.39
CA ARG A 16 -10.78 -49.96 2.65
C ARG A 16 -10.33 -48.87 3.64
N SER A 17 -9.05 -48.86 4.01
CA SER A 17 -8.41 -47.87 4.88
C SER A 17 -7.13 -47.30 4.25
N LEU A 18 -6.40 -46.49 5.03
CA LEU A 18 -5.11 -45.91 4.69
C LEU A 18 -4.06 -46.36 5.72
N ALA A 19 -2.93 -46.85 5.24
CA ALA A 19 -1.76 -47.14 6.08
C ALA A 19 -0.74 -46.00 5.99
N ILE A 20 -0.08 -45.70 7.11
CA ILE A 20 0.97 -44.68 7.18
C ILE A 20 2.20 -45.16 6.38
N VAL A 21 2.78 -44.23 5.61
CA VAL A 21 4.12 -44.38 5.03
C VAL A 21 5.05 -43.48 5.84
N GLU A 22 5.86 -44.07 6.71
CA GLU A 22 6.56 -43.33 7.77
C GLU A 22 7.50 -42.25 7.22
N ASP A 23 8.25 -42.53 6.15
CA ASP A 23 9.12 -41.53 5.49
C ASP A 23 8.34 -40.30 5.01
N HIS A 24 7.13 -40.51 4.49
CA HIS A 24 6.27 -39.42 4.04
C HIS A 24 5.61 -38.72 5.23
N ALA A 25 5.22 -39.48 6.25
CA ALA A 25 4.61 -38.95 7.46
C ALA A 25 5.59 -38.06 8.25
N ALA A 26 6.87 -38.43 8.31
CA ALA A 26 7.93 -37.61 8.89
C ALA A 26 7.99 -36.22 8.22
N VAL A 27 7.90 -36.15 6.89
CA VAL A 27 7.83 -34.88 6.15
C VAL A 27 6.57 -34.08 6.52
N ILE A 28 5.43 -34.75 6.70
CA ILE A 28 4.20 -34.07 7.15
C ILE A 28 4.36 -33.51 8.56
N ARG A 29 4.89 -34.30 9.52
CA ARG A 29 5.14 -33.82 10.89
C ARG A 29 6.10 -32.64 10.90
N ASP A 30 7.18 -32.71 10.13
CA ASP A 30 8.14 -31.62 9.95
C ASP A 30 7.49 -30.34 9.38
N ILE A 31 6.63 -30.47 8.37
CA ILE A 31 5.88 -29.34 7.79
C ILE A 31 4.98 -28.66 8.84
N PHE A 32 4.28 -29.44 9.67
CA PHE A 32 3.43 -28.91 10.73
C PHE A 32 4.23 -28.20 11.82
N ALA A 33 5.31 -28.84 12.30
CA ALA A 33 6.20 -28.26 13.31
C ALA A 33 6.82 -26.93 12.82
N ARG A 34 7.42 -26.94 11.63
CA ARG A 34 8.02 -25.73 11.04
C ARG A 34 7.00 -24.64 10.75
N TYR A 35 5.76 -24.99 10.43
CA TYR A 35 4.72 -23.97 10.26
C TYR A 35 4.41 -23.27 11.58
N LEU A 36 4.32 -24.02 12.69
CA LEU A 36 4.14 -23.45 14.03
C LEU A 36 5.32 -22.56 14.44
N ASP A 37 6.55 -22.94 14.08
CA ASP A 37 7.74 -22.15 14.39
C ASP A 37 7.84 -20.87 13.54
N LEU A 38 7.58 -20.99 12.23
CA LEU A 38 7.78 -19.89 11.28
C LEU A 38 6.58 -18.94 11.18
N GLY A 39 5.39 -19.40 11.56
CA GLY A 39 4.16 -18.61 11.51
C GLY A 39 3.65 -18.26 10.10
N ASN A 40 4.36 -18.62 9.03
CA ASN A 40 4.06 -18.17 7.67
C ASN A 40 4.35 -19.22 6.60
N VAL A 41 3.32 -19.60 5.83
CA VAL A 41 3.43 -20.61 4.76
C VAL A 41 4.45 -20.24 3.67
N ARG A 42 4.72 -18.95 3.44
CA ARG A 42 5.77 -18.51 2.50
C ARG A 42 7.17 -18.82 3.06
N LEU A 43 7.41 -18.51 4.34
CA LEU A 43 8.69 -18.79 4.99
C LEU A 43 8.93 -20.29 5.09
N LEU A 44 7.88 -21.05 5.40
CA LEU A 44 7.88 -22.50 5.34
C LEU A 44 8.32 -23.02 3.97
N GLY A 45 7.68 -22.56 2.88
CA GLY A 45 8.09 -22.94 1.53
C GLY A 45 9.54 -22.57 1.19
N GLN A 46 10.04 -21.43 1.68
CA GLN A 46 11.44 -21.03 1.49
C GLN A 46 12.43 -21.88 2.30
N ALA A 47 12.08 -22.24 3.54
CA ALA A 47 12.89 -23.12 4.38
C ALA A 47 13.03 -24.50 3.73
N LEU A 48 11.91 -25.11 3.33
CA LEU A 48 11.89 -26.39 2.62
C LEU A 48 12.71 -26.34 1.31
N ALA A 49 12.59 -25.24 0.56
CA ALA A 49 13.36 -25.07 -0.67
C ALA A 49 14.87 -24.97 -0.41
N ARG A 50 15.29 -24.19 0.60
CA ARG A 50 16.69 -23.98 0.99
C ARG A 50 17.36 -25.27 1.44
N GLU A 51 16.64 -26.07 2.22
CA GLU A 51 17.11 -27.36 2.75
C GLU A 51 16.94 -28.51 1.75
N ARG A 52 16.54 -28.18 0.51
CA ARG A 52 16.31 -29.15 -0.57
C ARG A 52 15.30 -30.25 -0.23
N ILE A 53 14.39 -29.99 0.71
CA ILE A 53 13.26 -30.88 1.00
C ILE A 53 12.27 -30.80 -0.18
N ARG A 54 11.87 -31.96 -0.70
CA ARG A 54 11.01 -32.08 -1.89
C ARG A 54 9.78 -32.91 -1.58
N VAL A 55 8.75 -32.77 -2.42
CA VAL A 55 7.58 -33.64 -2.36
C VAL A 55 8.06 -35.08 -2.60
N PRO A 56 7.80 -36.03 -1.69
CA PRO A 56 8.23 -37.42 -1.90
C PRO A 56 7.70 -38.01 -3.20
N LEU A 57 8.51 -38.86 -3.85
CA LEU A 57 8.14 -39.56 -5.07
C LEU A 57 7.10 -40.64 -4.77
N ARG A 58 6.04 -40.68 -5.57
CA ARG A 58 4.91 -41.62 -5.43
C ARG A 58 4.49 -42.11 -6.80
N THR A 59 3.90 -43.28 -6.85
CA THR A 59 3.40 -43.88 -8.09
C THR A 59 1.88 -43.86 -8.09
N MET A 60 1.26 -43.40 -9.18
CA MET A 60 -0.20 -43.46 -9.31
C MET A 60 -0.64 -44.91 -9.42
N THR A 61 -1.56 -45.33 -8.54
CA THR A 61 -2.10 -46.69 -8.51
C THR A 61 -2.86 -47.09 -9.77
N SER A 62 -3.39 -46.13 -10.53
CA SER A 62 -4.17 -46.39 -11.74
C SER A 62 -3.37 -46.44 -13.05
N SER A 63 -2.20 -45.79 -13.12
CA SER A 63 -1.44 -45.64 -14.37
C SER A 63 0.04 -46.02 -14.27
N GLY A 64 0.54 -46.33 -13.06
CA GLY A 64 1.96 -46.60 -12.83
C GLY A 64 2.87 -45.37 -13.01
N ARG A 65 2.33 -44.19 -13.31
CA ARG A 65 3.12 -42.98 -13.51
C ARG A 65 3.68 -42.46 -12.18
N ALA A 66 4.98 -42.23 -12.13
CA ALA A 66 5.63 -41.54 -11.01
C ALA A 66 5.25 -40.05 -10.99
N PHE A 67 5.00 -39.51 -9.80
CA PHE A 67 4.73 -38.10 -9.55
C PHE A 67 5.30 -37.70 -8.17
N GLY A 68 5.70 -36.44 -8.02
CA GLY A 68 6.50 -35.98 -6.87
C GLY A 68 7.91 -35.60 -7.31
N GLY A 69 8.85 -35.49 -6.38
CA GLY A 69 10.24 -35.07 -6.62
C GLY A 69 10.44 -33.57 -6.85
N VAL A 70 9.36 -32.80 -6.97
CA VAL A 70 9.39 -31.36 -7.17
C VAL A 70 9.39 -30.59 -5.85
N ALA A 71 9.73 -29.30 -5.91
CA ALA A 71 9.61 -28.42 -4.75
C ALA A 71 8.14 -28.27 -4.33
N PHE A 72 7.90 -28.14 -3.02
CA PHE A 72 6.58 -27.85 -2.50
C PHE A 72 6.08 -26.50 -3.01
N THR A 73 4.94 -26.50 -3.69
CA THR A 73 4.25 -25.26 -4.05
C THR A 73 3.49 -24.72 -2.85
N ARG A 74 3.26 -23.40 -2.84
CA ARG A 74 2.48 -22.75 -1.78
C ARG A 74 1.06 -23.32 -1.67
N GLY A 75 0.43 -23.66 -2.79
CA GLY A 75 -0.90 -24.26 -2.80
C GLY A 75 -0.92 -25.64 -2.13
N GLN A 76 0.09 -26.47 -2.40
CA GLN A 76 0.24 -27.78 -1.76
C GLN A 76 0.43 -27.66 -0.25
N LEU A 77 1.25 -26.71 0.23
CA LEU A 77 1.44 -26.51 1.67
C LEU A 77 0.13 -26.11 2.37
N TYR A 78 -0.65 -25.20 1.79
CA TYR A 78 -1.99 -24.88 2.33
C TYR A 78 -2.93 -26.08 2.30
N ALA A 79 -2.91 -26.87 1.23
CA ALA A 79 -3.72 -28.08 1.16
C ALA A 79 -3.30 -29.10 2.23
N ILE A 80 -2.01 -29.26 2.50
CA ILE A 80 -1.49 -30.15 3.55
C ILE A 80 -1.95 -29.68 4.93
N LEU A 81 -1.68 -28.41 5.27
CA LEU A 81 -1.99 -27.85 6.60
C LEU A 81 -3.49 -27.77 6.90
N LYS A 82 -4.37 -27.89 5.88
CA LYS A 82 -5.83 -27.82 6.04
C LYS A 82 -6.55 -29.15 5.85
N ARG A 83 -5.84 -30.24 5.56
CA ARG A 83 -6.50 -31.52 5.25
C ARG A 83 -6.76 -32.35 6.52
N PRO A 84 -8.03 -32.57 6.91
CA PRO A 84 -8.37 -33.32 8.14
C PRO A 84 -7.95 -34.80 8.11
N ALA A 85 -7.59 -35.32 6.94
CA ALA A 85 -7.02 -36.66 6.82
C ALA A 85 -5.79 -36.88 7.72
N TYR A 86 -5.05 -35.84 8.11
CA TYR A 86 -3.89 -36.00 8.98
C TYR A 86 -4.23 -36.25 10.46
N ILE A 87 -5.46 -35.96 10.88
CA ILE A 87 -5.98 -36.24 12.22
C ILE A 87 -6.94 -37.45 12.23
N GLY A 88 -6.95 -38.26 11.17
CA GLY A 88 -7.82 -39.43 11.11
C GLY A 88 -9.27 -39.12 10.69
N GLU A 89 -9.51 -38.01 9.99
CA GLU A 89 -10.85 -37.62 9.54
C GLU A 89 -10.95 -37.60 8.01
N ILE A 90 -12.09 -38.03 7.45
CA ILE A 90 -12.36 -37.93 6.01
C ILE A 90 -13.66 -37.15 5.80
N HIS A 91 -13.57 -36.04 5.06
CA HIS A 91 -14.72 -35.24 4.67
C HIS A 91 -15.23 -35.70 3.31
N HIS A 92 -16.51 -36.04 3.22
CA HIS A 92 -17.16 -36.33 1.95
C HIS A 92 -18.51 -35.60 1.88
N ARG A 93 -18.68 -34.77 0.83
CA ARG A 93 -19.93 -34.02 0.56
C ARG A 93 -20.50 -33.25 1.78
N GLY A 94 -19.62 -32.61 2.57
CA GLY A 94 -20.03 -31.76 3.69
C GLY A 94 -20.20 -32.49 5.04
N ASN A 95 -20.14 -33.82 5.07
CA ASN A 95 -20.20 -34.59 6.32
C ASN A 95 -18.82 -35.06 6.77
N VAL A 96 -18.55 -34.90 8.07
CA VAL A 96 -17.34 -35.39 8.75
C VAL A 96 -17.59 -36.83 9.18
N HIS A 97 -16.77 -37.75 8.71
CA HIS A 97 -16.78 -39.13 9.18
C HIS A 97 -15.45 -39.41 9.88
N ALA A 98 -15.51 -39.91 11.12
CA ALA A 98 -14.36 -40.50 11.79
C ALA A 98 -13.79 -41.59 10.87
N ALA A 99 -12.56 -41.41 10.39
CA ALA A 99 -11.97 -42.32 9.43
C ALA A 99 -11.19 -43.42 10.14
N LEU A 100 -11.17 -44.60 9.53
CA LEU A 100 -10.60 -45.83 10.08
C LEU A 100 -9.07 -45.89 9.95
N HIS A 101 -8.39 -44.76 9.77
CA HIS A 101 -6.95 -44.73 9.51
C HIS A 101 -6.19 -43.99 10.63
N PRO A 102 -4.99 -44.45 11.01
CA PRO A 102 -4.20 -43.81 12.06
C PRO A 102 -3.86 -42.35 11.74
N PRO A 103 -3.96 -41.41 12.70
CA PRO A 103 -3.54 -40.03 12.51
C PRO A 103 -2.01 -39.92 12.36
N ILE A 104 -1.56 -38.96 11.54
CA ILE A 104 -0.13 -38.59 11.43
C ILE A 104 0.20 -37.45 12.40
N ILE A 105 -0.78 -36.57 12.66
CA ILE A 105 -0.67 -35.38 13.50
C ILE A 105 -1.64 -35.54 14.67
N ASP A 106 -1.20 -35.18 15.88
CA ASP A 106 -2.05 -35.15 17.06
C ASP A 106 -3.05 -33.98 17.03
N PRO A 107 -4.20 -34.10 17.72
CA PRO A 107 -5.23 -33.05 17.72
C PRO A 107 -4.72 -31.67 18.20
N ASP A 108 -3.84 -31.63 19.19
CA ASP A 108 -3.36 -30.37 19.77
C ASP A 108 -2.49 -29.59 18.76
N THR A 109 -1.56 -30.27 18.09
CA THR A 109 -0.76 -29.69 17.00
C THR A 109 -1.66 -29.21 15.86
N TRP A 110 -2.68 -29.99 15.50
CA TRP A 110 -3.64 -29.61 14.47
C TRP A 110 -4.39 -28.33 14.84
N ASP A 111 -4.94 -28.25 16.04
CA ASP A 111 -5.71 -27.10 16.50
C ASP A 111 -4.87 -25.82 16.61
N ARG A 112 -3.62 -25.94 17.06
CA ARG A 112 -2.65 -24.83 17.03
C ARG A 112 -2.40 -24.34 15.61
N VAL A 113 -2.22 -25.26 14.65
CA VAL A 113 -2.05 -24.91 13.23
C VAL A 113 -3.31 -24.26 12.64
N GLN A 114 -4.50 -24.79 12.92
CA GLN A 114 -5.75 -24.19 12.43
C GLN A 114 -5.99 -22.81 13.03
N THR A 115 -5.69 -22.64 14.32
CA THR A 115 -5.75 -21.34 15.00
C THR A 115 -4.79 -20.34 14.37
N MET A 116 -3.56 -20.75 14.11
CA MET A 116 -2.55 -19.92 13.45
C MET A 116 -2.91 -19.60 11.99
N LEU A 117 -3.53 -20.51 11.25
CA LEU A 117 -4.04 -20.25 9.90
C LEU A 117 -5.19 -19.24 9.91
N LYS A 118 -6.12 -19.36 10.87
CA LYS A 118 -7.25 -18.44 11.06
C LYS A 118 -6.74 -17.05 11.48
N SER A 119 -5.84 -16.97 12.47
CA SER A 119 -5.24 -15.70 12.90
C SER A 119 -4.43 -15.04 11.79
N ASN A 120 -3.73 -15.82 10.96
CA ASN A 120 -3.04 -15.30 9.76
C ASN A 120 -4.00 -14.89 8.64
N THR A 121 -5.24 -15.37 8.61
CA THR A 121 -6.25 -14.90 7.65
C THR A 121 -6.82 -13.55 8.09
N VAL A 122 -6.97 -13.33 9.40
CA VAL A 122 -7.32 -12.03 10.01
C VAL A 122 -6.14 -11.06 9.94
N GLY A 123 -4.93 -11.55 10.23
CA GLY A 123 -3.65 -10.84 10.14
C GLY A 123 -3.20 -10.57 8.71
N ALA A 124 -3.58 -11.37 7.71
CA ALA A 124 -3.33 -11.04 6.30
C ALA A 124 -4.13 -9.83 5.81
N ARG A 125 -5.15 -9.38 6.56
CA ARG A 125 -5.78 -8.06 6.36
C ARG A 125 -4.93 -6.91 6.95
N ARG A 126 -3.94 -7.19 7.79
CA ARG A 126 -2.93 -6.25 8.34
C ARG A 126 -1.54 -6.59 7.75
N GLY A 127 -1.19 -5.88 6.68
CA GLY A 127 -0.15 -6.24 5.71
C GLY A 127 1.22 -6.73 6.23
N SER A 128 1.70 -7.83 5.63
CA SER A 128 3.12 -8.26 5.67
C SER A 128 3.58 -8.85 4.33
N ARG A 129 3.09 -8.33 3.19
CA ARG A 129 3.33 -8.95 1.86
C ARG A 129 3.48 -7.99 0.69
N ALA A 130 4.40 -7.02 0.77
CA ALA A 130 4.94 -6.39 -0.44
C ALA A 130 6.34 -5.82 -0.19
N ALA A 131 7.15 -5.71 -1.25
CA ALA A 131 8.37 -4.90 -1.26
C ALA A 131 8.10 -3.39 -1.03
N SER A 132 6.82 -3.00 -0.99
CA SER A 132 6.32 -1.68 -0.58
C SER A 132 4.87 -1.86 -0.10
N PRO A 133 4.63 -2.29 1.15
CA PRO A 133 3.27 -2.38 1.67
C PRO A 133 2.72 -0.95 1.77
N SER A 134 1.46 -0.73 1.38
CA SER A 134 0.84 0.59 1.59
C SER A 134 0.70 0.83 3.10
N LEU A 135 1.19 1.97 3.57
CA LEU A 135 1.41 2.30 4.98
C LEU A 135 0.13 2.18 5.81
N LEU A 136 -1.00 2.57 5.23
CA LEU A 136 -2.32 2.61 5.86
C LEU A 136 -3.22 1.44 5.43
N ALA A 137 -2.63 0.34 4.92
CA ALA A 137 -3.40 -0.82 4.47
C ALA A 137 -4.31 -1.35 5.60
N GLY A 138 -5.62 -1.43 5.32
CA GLY A 138 -6.63 -1.89 6.27
C GLY A 138 -7.07 -0.84 7.31
N LYS A 139 -6.62 0.43 7.19
CA LYS A 139 -6.95 1.51 8.13
C LYS A 139 -7.77 2.64 7.53
N VAL A 140 -7.92 2.68 6.21
CA VAL A 140 -8.61 3.77 5.50
C VAL A 140 -10.08 3.42 5.29
N VAL A 141 -10.98 4.34 5.65
CA VAL A 141 -12.43 4.26 5.43
C VAL A 141 -12.94 5.55 4.77
N ASP A 142 -14.04 5.48 4.02
CA ASP A 142 -14.70 6.67 3.48
C ASP A 142 -15.65 7.33 4.50
N ALA A 143 -16.29 8.42 4.07
CA ALA A 143 -17.28 9.18 4.84
C ALA A 143 -18.40 8.29 5.44
N ALA A 144 -18.81 7.23 4.72
CA ALA A 144 -19.84 6.29 5.16
C ALA A 144 -19.27 5.14 6.02
N GLY A 145 -17.99 5.20 6.41
CA GLY A 145 -17.30 4.18 7.18
C GLY A 145 -16.95 2.92 6.38
N GLN A 146 -17.13 2.92 5.05
CA GLN A 146 -16.80 1.75 4.23
C GLN A 146 -15.29 1.67 4.00
N PRO A 147 -14.69 0.46 4.07
CA PRO A 147 -13.25 0.30 3.98
C PRO A 147 -12.73 0.53 2.56
N LEU A 148 -11.65 1.30 2.44
CA LEU A 148 -10.85 1.37 1.21
C LEU A 148 -9.74 0.32 1.22
N VAL A 149 -9.59 -0.38 0.11
CA VAL A 149 -8.61 -1.45 -0.08
C VAL A 149 -7.36 -0.89 -0.75
N ALA A 150 -6.19 -1.25 -0.22
CA ALA A 150 -4.92 -0.92 -0.84
C ALA A 150 -4.71 -1.78 -2.11
N VAL A 151 -4.65 -1.14 -3.27
CA VAL A 151 -4.42 -1.78 -4.57
C VAL A 151 -3.23 -1.16 -5.28
N HIS A 152 -2.73 -1.83 -6.31
CA HIS A 152 -1.69 -1.30 -7.16
C HIS A 152 -1.97 -1.61 -8.63
N ALA A 153 -1.48 -0.74 -9.50
CA ALA A 153 -1.45 -0.94 -10.94
C ALA A 153 -0.02 -0.71 -11.45
N THR A 154 0.39 -1.48 -12.45
CA THR A 154 1.71 -1.35 -13.06
C THR A 154 1.55 -0.85 -14.49
N LYS A 155 2.29 0.20 -14.86
CA LYS A 155 2.38 0.68 -16.24
C LYS A 155 3.85 0.75 -16.62
N GLY A 156 4.27 -0.13 -17.53
CA GLY A 156 5.68 -0.35 -17.83
C GLY A 156 6.43 -0.84 -16.58
N THR A 157 7.53 -0.17 -16.23
CA THR A 157 8.32 -0.46 -15.00
C THR A 157 7.78 0.25 -13.75
N THR A 158 6.82 1.17 -13.90
CA THR A 158 6.35 2.01 -12.78
C THR A 158 5.12 1.39 -12.12
N ARG A 159 5.19 1.23 -10.79
CA ARG A 159 4.08 0.76 -9.95
C ARG A 159 3.39 1.93 -9.26
N TYR A 160 2.09 2.07 -9.47
CA TYR A 160 1.21 3.05 -8.85
C TYR A 160 0.39 2.40 -7.75
N ARG A 161 0.27 3.04 -6.58
CA ARG A 161 -0.48 2.52 -5.42
C ARG A 161 -1.68 3.42 -5.13
N TYR A 162 -2.81 2.80 -4.78
CA TYR A 162 -4.06 3.48 -4.51
C TYR A 162 -4.81 2.86 -3.32
N TYR A 163 -5.62 3.67 -2.66
CA TYR A 163 -6.72 3.20 -1.81
C TYR A 163 -8.02 3.31 -2.60
N VAL A 164 -8.75 2.22 -2.78
CA VAL A 164 -9.98 2.17 -3.59
C VAL A 164 -11.17 1.67 -2.80
N SER A 165 -12.36 2.21 -3.06
CA SER A 165 -13.61 1.66 -2.53
C SER A 165 -13.75 0.19 -2.93
N ARG A 166 -14.20 -0.67 -2.02
CA ARG A 166 -14.30 -2.13 -2.27
C ARG A 166 -15.22 -2.45 -3.45
N SER A 167 -16.33 -1.73 -3.60
CA SER A 167 -17.30 -1.88 -4.70
C SER A 167 -16.70 -1.60 -6.09
N LEU A 168 -15.73 -0.68 -6.19
CA LEU A 168 -14.98 -0.43 -7.43
C LEU A 168 -13.98 -1.55 -7.76
N GLN A 169 -13.52 -2.30 -6.76
CA GLN A 169 -12.58 -3.40 -6.97
C GLN A 169 -13.29 -4.66 -7.46
N THR A 170 -14.49 -4.94 -6.96
CA THR A 170 -15.31 -6.10 -7.36
C THR A 170 -16.00 -5.89 -8.71
N GLY A 171 -16.07 -4.66 -9.22
CA GLY A 171 -16.77 -4.31 -10.46
C GLY A 171 -18.28 -4.17 -10.29
N GLU A 172 -18.77 -4.19 -9.04
CA GLU A 172 -20.20 -4.09 -8.69
C GLU A 172 -20.73 -2.65 -8.78
N SER A 173 -19.85 -1.66 -8.91
CA SER A 173 -20.22 -0.25 -9.05
C SER A 173 -19.29 0.50 -9.99
N THR A 174 -19.83 1.50 -10.69
CA THR A 174 -19.07 2.50 -11.45
C THR A 174 -18.78 3.76 -10.63
N THR A 175 -19.35 3.86 -9.42
CA THR A 175 -19.20 4.98 -8.50
C THR A 175 -18.34 4.57 -7.31
N GLY A 176 -17.31 5.35 -7.01
CA GLY A 176 -16.48 5.18 -5.82
C GLY A 176 -15.20 5.99 -5.86
N MET A 177 -14.38 5.85 -4.83
CA MET A 177 -13.15 6.61 -4.67
C MET A 177 -11.93 5.79 -5.08
N ARG A 178 -10.96 6.46 -5.70
CA ARG A 178 -9.60 5.96 -5.93
C ARG A 178 -8.61 7.04 -5.53
N ILE A 179 -7.98 6.89 -4.38
CA ILE A 179 -7.10 7.89 -3.80
C ILE A 179 -5.64 7.47 -4.03
N PRO A 180 -4.75 8.34 -4.55
CA PRO A 180 -3.33 8.03 -4.64
C PRO A 180 -2.74 7.74 -3.25
N ALA A 181 -2.20 6.53 -3.05
CA ALA A 181 -1.76 6.10 -1.73
C ALA A 181 -0.65 7.00 -1.19
N ARG A 182 0.30 7.40 -2.04
CA ARG A 182 1.42 8.26 -1.63
C ARG A 182 0.97 9.63 -1.14
N GLU A 183 -0.06 10.23 -1.74
CA GLU A 183 -0.55 11.55 -1.32
C GLU A 183 -1.26 11.45 0.04
N LEU A 184 -2.10 10.44 0.22
CA LEU A 184 -2.74 10.19 1.51
C LEU A 184 -1.72 9.89 2.61
N GLU A 185 -0.73 9.04 2.32
CA GLU A 185 0.34 8.71 3.26
C GLU A 185 1.13 9.94 3.67
N VAL A 186 1.47 10.83 2.72
CA VAL A 186 2.14 12.11 3.02
C VAL A 186 1.26 13.03 3.87
N ALA A 187 -0.04 13.12 3.57
CA ALA A 187 -0.99 13.91 4.36
C ALA A 187 -0.97 13.47 5.84
N VAL A 188 -1.09 12.16 6.04
CA VAL A 188 -1.12 11.54 7.38
C VAL A 188 0.21 11.75 8.11
N THR A 189 1.34 11.47 7.48
CA THR A 189 2.65 11.66 8.13
C THR A 189 2.94 13.13 8.45
N THR A 190 2.51 14.05 7.59
CA THR A 190 2.67 15.49 7.83
C THR A 190 1.85 15.93 9.02
N ARG A 191 0.59 15.49 9.11
CA ARG A 191 -0.27 15.85 10.24
C ARG A 191 0.20 15.24 11.56
N LEU A 192 0.67 14.00 11.55
CA LEU A 192 1.29 13.38 12.73
C LEU A 192 2.56 14.13 13.15
N THR A 193 3.39 14.56 12.19
CA THR A 193 4.59 15.36 12.51
C THR A 193 4.22 16.68 13.18
N ALA A 194 3.17 17.35 12.67
CA ALA A 194 2.65 18.57 13.28
C ALA A 194 2.06 18.34 14.69
N LEU A 195 1.49 17.17 14.96
CA LEU A 195 1.03 16.80 16.30
C LEU A 195 2.19 16.77 17.31
N PHE A 196 3.33 16.16 16.96
CA PHE A 196 4.51 16.12 17.84
C PHE A 196 5.27 17.45 17.91
N ALA A 197 5.01 18.38 17.00
CA ALA A 197 5.57 19.72 17.04
C ALA A 197 4.94 20.61 18.13
N ASP A 198 3.83 20.18 18.74
CA ASP A 198 3.16 20.86 19.86
C ASP A 198 3.01 19.93 21.08
N PRO A 199 4.10 19.74 21.86
CA PRO A 199 4.12 18.80 22.98
C PRO A 199 3.15 19.16 24.12
N LEU A 200 2.86 20.45 24.31
CA LEU A 200 1.95 20.90 25.38
C LEU A 200 0.50 20.59 25.04
N ALA A 201 0.08 20.86 23.79
CA ALA A 201 -1.25 20.43 23.33
C ALA A 201 -1.39 18.90 23.36
N LEU A 202 -0.30 18.17 23.11
CA LEU A 202 -0.28 16.72 23.18
C LEU A 202 -0.52 16.19 24.60
N ILE A 203 0.11 16.77 25.62
CA ILE A 203 -0.13 16.41 27.04
C ILE A 203 -1.63 16.54 27.36
N GLY A 204 -2.23 17.69 27.06
CA GLY A 204 -3.63 17.95 27.39
C GLY A 204 -4.62 17.09 26.58
N SER A 205 -4.40 16.93 25.28
CA SER A 205 -5.32 16.16 24.43
C SER A 205 -5.25 14.65 24.65
N CYS A 206 -4.06 14.12 24.95
CA CYS A 206 -3.86 12.70 25.22
C CYS A 206 -3.97 12.33 26.70
N TRP A 207 -4.18 13.30 27.60
CA TRP A 207 -4.21 13.07 29.05
C TRP A 207 -2.95 12.32 29.52
N LEU A 208 -1.78 12.83 29.11
CA LEU A 208 -0.50 12.23 29.49
C LEU A 208 -0.14 12.67 30.90
N ASP A 209 0.23 11.70 31.75
CA ASP A 209 0.72 11.97 33.08
C ASP A 209 2.23 12.23 33.00
N VAL A 210 2.56 13.52 32.86
CA VAL A 210 3.94 14.00 32.69
C VAL A 210 4.30 14.88 33.88
N PRO A 211 5.08 14.37 34.84
CA PRO A 211 5.57 15.17 35.94
C PRO A 211 6.37 16.39 35.44
N ALA A 212 6.29 17.52 36.16
CA ALA A 212 6.91 18.77 35.74
C ALA A 212 8.42 18.64 35.42
N ASN A 213 9.14 17.78 36.15
CA ASN A 213 10.56 17.50 35.92
C ASN A 213 10.85 16.66 34.65
N GLN A 214 9.84 16.04 34.04
CA GLN A 214 9.98 15.24 32.82
C GLN A 214 9.54 15.97 31.54
N VAL A 215 8.89 17.13 31.66
CA VAL A 215 8.36 17.90 30.51
C VAL A 215 9.46 18.19 29.49
N SER A 216 10.62 18.68 29.93
CA SER A 216 11.74 19.00 29.02
C SER A 216 12.26 17.76 28.28
N ALA A 217 12.35 16.61 28.95
CA ALA A 217 12.80 15.36 28.34
C ALA A 217 11.78 14.82 27.33
N MET A 218 10.49 14.93 27.63
CA MET A 218 9.42 14.56 26.70
C MET A 218 9.42 15.47 25.45
N MET A 219 9.62 16.78 25.63
CA MET A 219 9.74 17.72 24.52
C MET A 219 10.92 17.38 23.60
N ALA A 220 12.08 17.01 24.17
CA ALA A 220 13.23 16.55 23.39
C ALA A 220 12.89 15.29 22.57
N ARG A 221 12.23 14.29 23.18
CA ARG A 221 11.77 13.09 22.46
C ARG A 221 10.80 13.43 21.32
N CYS A 222 9.88 14.38 21.53
CA CYS A 222 8.99 14.85 20.46
C CYS A 222 9.77 15.42 19.26
N GLN A 223 10.83 16.19 19.52
CA GLN A 223 11.70 16.75 18.48
C GLN A 223 12.56 15.71 17.75
N GLU A 224 12.83 14.57 18.38
CA GLU A 224 13.59 13.47 17.79
C GLU A 224 12.74 12.54 16.91
N ILE A 225 11.41 12.57 17.06
CA ILE A 225 10.50 11.75 16.25
C ILE A 225 10.69 12.09 14.77
N ARG A 226 10.92 11.05 13.96
CA ARG A 226 11.00 11.13 12.52
C ARG A 226 9.91 10.22 11.94
N LEU A 227 9.01 10.81 11.17
CA LEU A 227 7.96 10.09 10.45
C LEU A 227 8.21 10.22 8.96
N GLY A 228 8.06 9.14 8.20
CA GLY A 228 8.37 9.16 6.79
C GLY A 228 8.37 7.78 6.14
N PRO A 229 8.83 7.70 4.89
CA PRO A 229 8.73 6.48 4.09
C PRO A 229 9.82 5.44 4.36
N SER A 230 10.79 5.68 5.25
CA SER A 230 11.81 4.68 5.58
C SER A 230 11.22 3.53 6.42
N PRO A 231 11.74 2.29 6.32
CA PRO A 231 11.20 1.15 7.06
C PRO A 231 10.99 1.35 8.57
N PRO A 232 11.93 1.92 9.35
CA PRO A 232 11.69 2.15 10.78
C PRO A 232 10.55 3.15 11.02
N HIS A 233 10.48 4.23 10.24
CA HIS A 233 9.43 5.24 10.40
C HIS A 233 8.05 4.71 9.97
N GLN A 234 7.99 3.75 9.03
CA GLN A 234 6.72 3.13 8.61
C GLN A 234 6.06 2.37 9.76
N LEU A 235 6.83 1.63 10.56
CA LEU A 235 6.30 0.88 11.71
C LEU A 235 5.75 1.85 12.77
N THR A 236 6.47 2.93 13.05
CA THR A 236 6.02 3.98 13.97
C THR A 236 4.70 4.60 13.52
N VAL A 237 4.59 4.99 12.24
CA VAL A 237 3.33 5.54 11.70
C VAL A 237 2.21 4.51 11.76
N GLN A 238 2.50 3.24 11.49
CA GLN A 238 1.50 2.17 11.62
C GLN A 238 1.05 2.00 13.07
N ALA A 239 1.92 2.12 14.08
CA ALA A 239 1.49 2.05 15.47
C ALA A 239 0.63 3.26 15.87
N LEU A 240 0.98 4.45 15.39
CA LEU A 240 0.32 5.71 15.74
C LEU A 240 -1.04 5.93 15.06
N VAL A 241 -1.36 5.20 14.00
CA VAL A 241 -2.63 5.35 13.27
C VAL A 241 -3.50 4.15 13.51
N GLU A 242 -4.66 4.33 14.13
CA GLU A 242 -5.69 3.29 14.21
C GLU A 242 -6.54 3.27 12.94
N ARG A 243 -7.00 4.45 12.53
CA ARG A 243 -7.95 4.64 11.43
C ARG A 243 -7.74 5.98 10.74
N VAL A 244 -8.03 6.03 9.45
CA VAL A 244 -8.06 7.25 8.64
C VAL A 244 -9.42 7.31 7.95
N HIS A 245 -10.21 8.30 8.31
CA HIS A 245 -11.52 8.56 7.73
C HIS A 245 -11.39 9.67 6.69
N ILE A 246 -11.89 9.40 5.49
CA ILE A 246 -11.81 10.31 4.34
C ILE A 246 -13.16 10.98 4.17
N ASP A 247 -13.21 12.28 4.51
CA ASP A 247 -14.36 13.12 4.24
C ASP A 247 -14.14 13.94 2.94
N HIS A 248 -15.13 14.76 2.59
CA HIS A 248 -15.14 15.58 1.39
C HIS A 248 -14.15 16.76 1.46
N ASP A 249 -13.99 17.36 2.65
CA ASP A 249 -13.22 18.58 2.89
C ASP A 249 -12.00 18.38 3.81
N HIS A 250 -11.92 17.24 4.51
CA HIS A 250 -10.82 16.91 5.38
C HIS A 250 -10.58 15.40 5.46
N ILE A 251 -9.44 15.03 6.04
CA ILE A 251 -9.21 13.67 6.57
C ILE A 251 -9.11 13.73 8.09
N GLU A 252 -9.71 12.76 8.75
CA GLU A 252 -9.62 12.57 10.18
C GLU A 252 -8.77 11.33 10.48
N ILE A 253 -7.79 11.48 11.37
CA ILE A 253 -6.82 10.44 11.73
C ILE A 253 -7.04 10.11 13.20
N THR A 254 -7.46 8.88 13.46
CA THR A 254 -7.61 8.36 14.82
C THR A 254 -6.29 7.76 15.29
N CYS A 255 -5.79 8.23 16.42
CA CYS A 255 -4.52 7.82 17.00
C CYS A 255 -4.74 7.18 18.38
N PRO A 256 -4.21 5.96 18.64
CA PRO A 256 -4.23 5.38 19.97
C PRO A 256 -3.35 6.17 20.93
N VAL A 257 -3.90 6.61 22.06
CA VAL A 257 -3.15 7.33 23.09
C VAL A 257 -2.04 6.45 23.68
N ALA A 258 -2.29 5.15 23.83
CA ALA A 258 -1.29 4.19 24.30
C ALA A 258 -0.03 4.15 23.41
N ALA A 259 -0.20 4.20 22.08
CA ALA A 259 0.93 4.20 21.15
C ALA A 259 1.73 5.52 21.21
N ILE A 260 1.06 6.65 21.44
CA ILE A 260 1.71 7.95 21.64
C ILE A 260 2.50 7.95 22.95
N ALA A 261 1.88 7.49 24.05
CA ALA A 261 2.50 7.42 25.36
C ALA A 261 3.73 6.49 25.39
N GLU A 262 3.63 5.31 24.75
CA GLU A 262 4.74 4.37 24.59
C GLU A 262 5.90 4.99 23.79
N LEU A 263 5.60 5.65 22.67
CA LEU A 263 6.61 6.33 21.86
C LEU A 263 7.32 7.45 22.62
N LEU A 264 6.58 8.17 23.47
CA LEU A 264 7.09 9.26 24.29
C LEU A 264 7.62 8.82 25.65
N GLN A 265 7.54 7.53 25.99
CA GLN A 265 7.97 6.97 27.27
C GLN A 265 7.38 7.73 28.47
N VAL A 266 6.07 7.97 28.43
CA VAL A 266 5.32 8.64 29.51
C VAL A 266 4.12 7.81 29.92
N ALA A 267 3.67 7.99 31.16
CA ALA A 267 2.42 7.40 31.62
C ALA A 267 1.23 8.14 30.99
N ARG A 268 0.09 7.45 30.92
CA ARG A 268 -1.19 8.05 30.57
C ARG A 268 -2.13 7.95 31.76
N ASP A 269 -2.99 8.94 31.90
CA ASP A 269 -4.07 8.87 32.87
C ASP A 269 -5.03 7.72 32.50
N SER A 270 -5.46 6.94 33.49
CA SER A 270 -6.42 5.85 33.31
C SER A 270 -7.82 6.35 32.91
N ASP A 271 -8.18 7.57 33.32
CA ASP A 271 -9.47 8.20 33.02
C ASP A 271 -9.45 8.94 31.66
N GLY A 272 -8.28 9.03 31.03
CA GLY A 272 -8.09 9.64 29.72
C GLY A 272 -8.69 8.84 28.56
N PRO A 273 -8.86 9.48 27.38
CA PRO A 273 -9.41 8.81 26.22
C PRO A 273 -8.49 7.70 25.70
N ALA A 274 -9.08 6.62 25.16
CA ALA A 274 -8.30 5.55 24.53
C ALA A 274 -7.64 6.00 23.21
N THR A 275 -8.28 6.94 22.51
CA THR A 275 -7.85 7.47 21.22
C THR A 275 -8.10 8.97 21.14
N ILE A 276 -7.31 9.67 20.33
CA ILE A 276 -7.57 11.04 19.92
C ILE A 276 -7.82 11.10 18.41
N ALA A 277 -8.54 12.12 17.95
CA ALA A 277 -8.75 12.39 16.53
C ALA A 277 -8.07 13.70 16.13
N ILE A 278 -7.24 13.65 15.08
CA ILE A 278 -6.60 14.82 14.51
C ILE A 278 -7.06 15.03 13.07
N ARG A 279 -7.34 16.28 12.70
CA ARG A 279 -7.82 16.62 11.37
C ARG A 279 -6.72 17.23 10.51
N SER A 280 -6.72 16.89 9.24
CA SER A 280 -5.93 17.55 8.20
C SER A 280 -6.88 18.09 7.15
N ALA A 281 -6.87 19.41 6.95
CA ALA A 281 -7.67 20.10 5.94
C ALA A 281 -7.09 19.83 4.54
N VAL A 282 -7.50 18.70 3.97
CA VAL A 282 -7.15 18.28 2.60
C VAL A 282 -8.42 17.82 1.91
N THR A 283 -8.63 18.31 0.70
CA THR A 283 -9.81 18.02 -0.12
C THR A 283 -9.45 17.06 -1.25
N LEU A 284 -10.44 16.32 -1.72
CA LEU A 284 -10.31 15.46 -2.89
C LEU A 284 -10.63 16.27 -4.15
N SER A 285 -9.63 16.50 -5.00
CA SER A 285 -9.77 17.21 -6.27
C SER A 285 -9.49 16.29 -7.46
N ARG A 286 -10.06 16.61 -8.63
CA ARG A 286 -9.78 15.90 -9.88
C ARG A 286 -8.76 16.66 -10.72
N SER A 287 -7.71 15.97 -11.17
CA SER A 287 -6.73 16.46 -12.14
C SER A 287 -6.77 15.53 -13.36
N GLY A 288 -7.44 15.98 -14.42
CA GLY A 288 -7.80 15.12 -15.56
C GLY A 288 -8.66 13.92 -15.12
N SER A 289 -8.20 12.70 -15.44
CA SER A 289 -8.88 11.45 -15.06
C SER A 289 -8.49 10.88 -13.69
N ALA A 290 -7.60 11.55 -12.94
CA ALA A 290 -7.08 11.08 -11.67
C ALA A 290 -7.56 11.94 -10.50
N MET A 291 -7.97 11.30 -9.40
CA MET A 291 -8.18 11.99 -8.12
C MET A 291 -6.83 12.36 -7.50
N ARG A 292 -6.80 13.49 -6.80
CA ARG A 292 -5.66 14.04 -6.06
C ARG A 292 -6.13 14.55 -4.70
N LEU A 293 -5.26 14.46 -3.72
CA LEU A 293 -5.42 15.13 -2.43
C LEU A 293 -4.72 16.50 -2.51
N VAL A 294 -5.46 17.55 -2.19
CA VAL A 294 -4.97 18.94 -2.20
C VAL A 294 -5.21 19.60 -0.86
N HIS A 295 -4.31 20.48 -0.43
CA HIS A 295 -4.58 21.38 0.68
C HIS A 295 -5.67 22.39 0.29
N SER A 296 -6.27 23.04 1.29
CA SER A 296 -7.34 24.03 1.09
C SER A 296 -6.93 25.23 0.20
N ASP A 297 -5.63 25.50 0.08
CA ASP A 297 -5.05 26.52 -0.82
C ASP A 297 -4.80 26.03 -2.26
N GLY A 298 -5.19 24.78 -2.57
CA GLY A 298 -5.00 24.14 -3.87
C GLY A 298 -3.61 23.55 -4.11
N ALA A 299 -2.71 23.63 -3.11
CA ALA A 299 -1.39 23.00 -3.19
C ALA A 299 -1.51 21.47 -3.18
N ALA A 300 -0.68 20.80 -3.99
CA ALA A 300 -0.57 19.36 -3.94
C ALA A 300 -0.02 18.93 -2.56
N VAL A 301 -0.66 17.91 -1.95
CA VAL A 301 -0.25 17.42 -0.62
C VAL A 301 1.15 16.79 -0.63
N ALA A 302 1.61 16.33 -1.78
CA ALA A 302 2.98 15.87 -1.96
C ALA A 302 3.63 16.62 -3.12
N ALA A 303 4.78 17.26 -2.84
CA ALA A 303 5.63 17.91 -3.84
C ALA A 303 6.32 16.87 -4.74
N ILE A 304 5.55 16.27 -5.65
CA ILE A 304 6.01 15.22 -6.55
C ILE A 304 5.99 15.77 -7.98
N PRO A 305 7.15 15.91 -8.63
CA PRO A 305 7.22 16.38 -10.00
C PRO A 305 6.46 15.43 -10.92
N ASN A 306 5.53 15.95 -11.71
CA ASN A 306 4.83 15.15 -12.71
C ASN A 306 5.78 14.89 -13.90
N PRO A 307 6.22 13.63 -14.15
CA PRO A 307 7.21 13.37 -15.19
C PRO A 307 6.73 13.75 -16.60
N ALA A 308 5.42 13.74 -16.85
CA ALA A 308 4.86 14.16 -18.12
C ALA A 308 5.01 15.68 -18.33
N LEU A 309 4.75 16.48 -17.29
CA LEU A 309 4.95 17.92 -17.33
C LEU A 309 6.43 18.28 -17.49
N VAL A 310 7.31 17.63 -16.73
CA VAL A 310 8.76 17.85 -16.85
C VAL A 310 9.25 17.53 -18.26
N ARG A 311 8.85 16.38 -18.84
CA ARG A 311 9.17 16.04 -20.24
C ARG A 311 8.62 17.06 -21.23
N LEU A 312 7.43 17.60 -20.97
CA LEU A 312 6.81 18.61 -21.82
C LEU A 312 7.61 19.94 -21.79
N LEU A 313 8.08 20.37 -20.62
CA LEU A 313 8.96 21.54 -20.48
C LEU A 313 10.29 21.34 -21.21
N LEU A 314 10.90 20.16 -21.08
CA LEU A 314 12.13 19.82 -21.77
C LEU A 314 11.95 19.84 -23.30
N ARG A 315 10.84 19.29 -23.81
CA ARG A 315 10.49 19.36 -25.24
C ARG A 315 10.31 20.80 -25.69
N ALA A 316 9.56 21.61 -24.95
CA ALA A 316 9.34 23.01 -25.28
C ALA A 316 10.64 23.79 -25.43
N ARG A 317 11.56 23.64 -24.47
CA ARG A 317 12.87 24.31 -24.51
C ARG A 317 13.76 23.77 -25.65
N ARG A 318 13.73 22.47 -25.92
CA ARG A 318 14.48 21.87 -27.04
C ARG A 318 13.98 22.38 -28.38
N TRP A 319 12.67 22.38 -28.61
CA TRP A 319 12.06 22.86 -29.85
C TRP A 319 12.29 24.35 -30.06
N TRP A 320 12.19 25.16 -28.99
CA TRP A 320 12.56 26.57 -29.07
C TRP A 320 14.01 26.77 -29.48
N LYS A 321 14.95 26.00 -28.91
CA LYS A 321 16.37 26.08 -29.30
C LYS A 321 16.59 25.75 -30.79
N ILE A 322 15.93 24.71 -31.31
CA ILE A 322 16.03 24.30 -32.72
C ILE A 322 15.47 25.40 -33.63
N LEU A 323 14.27 25.90 -33.36
CA LEU A 323 13.64 26.92 -34.21
C LEU A 323 14.34 28.27 -34.13
N ARG A 324 14.92 28.62 -32.98
CA ARG A 324 15.73 29.84 -32.82
C ARG A 324 17.03 29.79 -33.63
N ALA A 325 17.59 28.59 -33.87
CA ALA A 325 18.76 28.45 -34.74
C ALA A 325 18.45 28.80 -36.20
N GLY A 326 17.18 28.64 -36.63
CA GLY A 326 16.70 29.05 -37.95
C GLY A 326 16.81 27.96 -39.03
N ASP A 327 17.47 26.83 -38.74
CA ASP A 327 17.74 25.76 -39.71
C ASP A 327 16.52 24.91 -40.09
N VAL A 328 15.47 24.95 -39.28
CA VAL A 328 14.29 24.08 -39.40
C VAL A 328 13.03 24.90 -39.16
N ASP A 329 12.01 24.73 -39.99
CA ASP A 329 10.69 25.34 -39.80
C ASP A 329 9.76 24.45 -38.96
N ILE A 330 8.63 25.00 -38.51
CA ILE A 330 7.67 24.27 -37.65
C ILE A 330 7.15 23.00 -38.35
N LYS A 331 6.94 23.03 -39.67
CA LYS A 331 6.43 21.87 -40.42
C LYS A 331 7.45 20.74 -40.47
N THR A 332 8.71 21.06 -40.72
CA THR A 332 9.82 20.11 -40.77
C THR A 332 10.09 19.52 -39.39
N LEU A 333 10.12 20.35 -38.35
CA LEU A 333 10.29 19.87 -36.96
C LEU A 333 9.14 18.95 -36.54
N ALA A 334 7.89 19.29 -36.89
CA ALA A 334 6.73 18.46 -36.59
C ALA A 334 6.82 17.08 -37.26
N ARG A 335 7.29 17.02 -38.52
CA ARG A 335 7.54 15.76 -39.24
C ARG A 335 8.63 14.92 -38.57
N GLN A 336 9.73 15.55 -38.17
CA GLN A 336 10.85 14.88 -37.47
C GLN A 336 10.42 14.29 -36.11
N GLU A 337 9.56 14.99 -35.38
CA GLU A 337 9.06 14.57 -34.06
C GLU A 337 7.80 13.69 -34.14
N GLY A 338 7.25 13.46 -35.34
CA GLY A 338 6.06 12.63 -35.55
C GLY A 338 4.79 13.21 -34.93
N VAL A 339 4.65 14.54 -34.90
CA VAL A 339 3.52 15.25 -34.28
C VAL A 339 2.90 16.27 -35.23
N ASN A 340 1.72 16.80 -34.86
CA ASN A 340 1.07 17.84 -35.63
C ASN A 340 1.77 19.22 -35.42
N PRO A 341 1.97 20.04 -36.47
CA PRO A 341 2.48 21.42 -36.35
C PRO A 341 1.77 22.29 -35.29
N ALA A 342 0.45 22.15 -35.15
CA ALA A 342 -0.33 22.84 -34.13
C ALA A 342 0.04 22.39 -32.70
N TYR A 343 0.47 21.13 -32.52
CA TYR A 343 0.97 20.65 -31.23
C TYR A 343 2.35 21.26 -30.91
N ILE A 344 3.28 21.32 -31.87
CA ILE A 344 4.56 22.02 -31.71
C ILE A 344 4.33 23.45 -31.20
N THR A 345 3.45 24.19 -31.89
CA THR A 345 3.13 25.58 -31.56
C THR A 345 2.57 25.73 -30.15
N ARG A 346 1.70 24.82 -29.70
CA ARG A 346 1.12 24.85 -28.35
C ARG A 346 2.16 24.55 -27.27
N VAL A 347 3.02 23.55 -27.49
CA VAL A 347 4.06 23.15 -26.53
C VAL A 347 5.17 24.18 -26.44
N MET A 348 5.58 24.80 -27.56
CA MET A 348 6.62 25.83 -27.56
C MET A 348 6.36 26.99 -26.60
N ARG A 349 5.09 27.37 -26.41
CA ARG A 349 4.70 28.44 -25.48
C ARG A 349 5.19 28.18 -24.06
N LEU A 350 5.36 26.90 -23.69
CA LEU A 350 5.82 26.49 -22.38
C LEU A 350 7.30 26.79 -22.14
N ALA A 351 8.09 27.07 -23.19
CA ALA A 351 9.45 27.55 -23.05
C ALA A 351 9.52 28.95 -22.40
N PHE A 352 8.40 29.69 -22.40
CA PHE A 352 8.28 31.06 -21.91
C PHE A 352 7.46 31.19 -20.62
N LEU A 353 7.26 30.07 -19.92
CA LEU A 353 6.67 30.09 -18.59
C LEU A 353 7.52 30.91 -17.62
N ALA A 354 6.87 31.61 -16.71
CA ALA A 354 7.50 32.37 -15.65
C ALA A 354 8.45 31.47 -14.84
N PRO A 355 9.66 31.93 -14.49
CA PRO A 355 10.61 31.11 -13.74
C PRO A 355 10.01 30.46 -12.47
N PRO A 356 9.21 31.18 -11.65
CA PRO A 356 8.57 30.56 -10.48
C PRO A 356 7.60 29.40 -10.82
N VAL A 357 6.92 29.48 -11.97
CA VAL A 357 6.02 28.41 -12.45
C VAL A 357 6.82 27.21 -12.93
N VAL A 358 7.94 27.43 -13.62
CA VAL A 358 8.86 26.36 -14.02
C VAL A 358 9.41 25.63 -12.80
N ASP A 359 9.88 26.38 -11.80
CA ASP A 359 10.40 25.82 -10.55
C ASP A 359 9.33 25.03 -9.81
N ALA A 360 8.09 25.54 -9.76
CA ALA A 360 6.96 24.83 -9.15
C ALA A 360 6.61 23.54 -9.91
N ILE A 361 6.65 23.52 -11.25
CA ILE A 361 6.40 22.30 -12.03
C ILE A 361 7.51 21.26 -11.78
N ILE A 362 8.79 21.69 -11.80
CA ILE A 362 9.95 20.81 -11.61
C ILE A 362 10.04 20.27 -10.19
N THR A 363 9.59 21.05 -9.19
CA THR A 363 9.56 20.63 -7.78
C THR A 363 8.23 19.99 -7.37
N GLY A 364 7.26 19.88 -8.27
CA GLY A 364 5.95 19.29 -7.98
C GLY A 364 5.03 20.12 -7.08
N ARG A 365 5.29 21.43 -6.97
CA ARG A 365 4.53 22.39 -6.15
C ARG A 365 3.54 23.24 -6.94
N ALA A 366 3.45 23.05 -8.25
CA ALA A 366 2.44 23.71 -9.07
C ALA A 366 1.02 23.31 -8.62
N SER A 367 0.04 24.19 -8.87
CA SER A 367 -1.37 23.89 -8.60
C SER A 367 -1.81 22.60 -9.31
N VAL A 368 -2.70 21.83 -8.69
CA VAL A 368 -3.19 20.54 -9.25
C VAL A 368 -4.00 20.72 -10.55
N ALA A 369 -4.51 21.93 -10.80
CA ALA A 369 -5.12 22.29 -12.08
C ALA A 369 -4.11 22.39 -13.24
N VAL A 370 -2.80 22.47 -12.95
CA VAL A 370 -1.73 22.51 -13.95
C VAL A 370 -1.39 21.09 -14.38
N ASP A 371 -2.05 20.62 -15.44
CA ASP A 371 -1.73 19.35 -16.10
C ASP A 371 -1.35 19.55 -17.59
N VAL A 372 -1.03 18.44 -18.27
CA VAL A 372 -0.63 18.49 -19.69
C VAL A 372 -1.75 19.05 -20.57
N ALA A 373 -3.01 18.72 -20.28
CA ALA A 373 -4.14 19.18 -21.06
C ALA A 373 -4.36 20.69 -20.84
N ALA A 374 -4.31 21.14 -19.59
CA ALA A 374 -4.42 22.54 -19.21
C ALA A 374 -3.32 23.39 -19.85
N LEU A 375 -2.06 22.96 -19.79
CA LEU A 375 -0.93 23.72 -20.38
C LEU A 375 -0.91 23.72 -21.91
N THR A 376 -1.49 22.71 -22.56
CA THR A 376 -1.53 22.62 -24.03
C THR A 376 -2.86 23.05 -24.61
N ALA A 377 -3.80 23.54 -23.82
CA ALA A 377 -5.05 24.11 -24.31
C ALA A 377 -4.81 25.43 -25.07
N THR A 378 -5.66 25.70 -26.06
CA THR A 378 -5.59 26.96 -26.82
C THR A 378 -5.80 28.14 -25.88
N GLY A 379 -4.88 29.11 -25.90
CA GLY A 379 -4.94 30.29 -25.03
C GLY A 379 -4.59 30.02 -23.56
N ALA A 380 -4.06 28.85 -23.22
CA ALA A 380 -3.78 28.47 -21.84
C ALA A 380 -2.73 29.35 -21.13
N ILE A 381 -1.74 29.83 -21.87
CA ILE A 381 -0.55 30.52 -21.33
C ILE A 381 -0.70 32.01 -21.59
N SER A 382 -0.86 32.79 -20.53
CA SER A 382 -0.84 34.25 -20.62
C SER A 382 0.57 34.73 -21.03
N PRO A 383 0.70 35.77 -21.86
CA PRO A 383 1.99 36.40 -22.13
C PRO A 383 2.56 37.12 -20.90
N ARG A 384 1.74 37.45 -19.89
CA ARG A 384 2.18 38.12 -18.65
C ARG A 384 2.50 37.09 -17.58
N TRP A 385 3.70 37.17 -17.03
CA TRP A 385 4.14 36.26 -15.96
C TRP A 385 3.34 36.39 -14.67
N GLY A 386 2.84 37.59 -14.32
CA GLY A 386 1.96 37.79 -13.16
C GLY A 386 0.70 36.92 -13.23
N ASP A 387 0.02 36.91 -14.38
CA ASP A 387 -1.16 36.08 -14.60
C ASP A 387 -0.84 34.58 -14.55
N GLN A 388 0.33 34.19 -15.07
CA GLN A 388 0.78 32.80 -14.99
C GLN A 388 0.99 32.38 -13.54
N VAL A 389 1.66 33.20 -12.74
CA VAL A 389 1.91 32.94 -11.31
C VAL A 389 0.58 32.82 -10.56
N ALA A 390 -0.33 33.78 -10.74
CA ALA A 390 -1.62 33.78 -10.04
C ALA A 390 -2.49 32.57 -10.40
N LYS A 391 -2.44 32.11 -11.65
CA LYS A 391 -3.25 30.98 -12.13
C LYS A 391 -2.64 29.61 -11.82
N MET A 392 -1.31 29.51 -11.80
CA MET A 392 -0.59 28.22 -11.82
C MET A 392 0.10 27.88 -10.50
N LEU A 393 0.25 28.83 -9.58
CA LEU A 393 0.79 28.59 -8.24
C LEU A 393 -0.32 28.58 -7.17
N PRO A 394 -0.20 27.74 -6.12
CA PRO A 394 -1.14 27.76 -4.99
C PRO A 394 -1.10 29.09 -4.24
N GLY A 395 -2.26 29.56 -3.75
CA GLY A 395 -2.35 30.61 -2.74
C GLY A 395 -1.83 32.03 -3.09
N ARG A 396 -1.48 32.34 -4.35
CA ARG A 396 -1.06 33.70 -4.74
C ARG A 396 -2.17 34.43 -5.52
N SER A 397 -2.96 35.25 -4.80
CA SER A 397 -3.65 36.38 -5.45
C SER A 397 -2.60 37.36 -6.01
N PRO A 398 -2.82 37.99 -7.18
CA PRO A 398 -1.80 38.72 -7.94
C PRO A 398 -1.27 40.05 -7.33
N GLU A 399 -1.36 40.30 -6.02
CA GLU A 399 -1.09 41.63 -5.44
C GLU A 399 0.12 41.75 -4.50
N ARG A 400 1.00 40.76 -4.41
CA ARG A 400 2.25 40.91 -3.64
C ARG A 400 3.45 40.43 -4.43
N ASP A 401 3.96 41.32 -5.28
CA ASP A 401 5.39 41.45 -5.63
C ASP A 401 5.54 42.61 -6.64
N ILE A 402 5.33 43.84 -6.16
CA ILE A 402 5.97 45.04 -6.70
C ILE A 402 6.55 45.78 -5.51
N ARG A 403 7.85 45.58 -5.26
CA ARG A 403 8.77 46.57 -4.70
C ARG A 403 10.16 46.30 -5.25
#